data_AF-A0A9X8UIA3-F1
#
_entry.id   AF-A0A9X8UIA3-F1
#
_cell.length_a   1.000
_cell.length_b   1.000
_cell.length_c   1.000
_cell.angle_alpha   90.00
_cell.angle_beta   90.00
_cell.angle_gamma   90.00
#
_symmetry.space_group_name_H-M   'P 1'
#
loop_
_entity.id
_entity.type
_entity.pdbx_description
1 polymer ?
#
loop_
_entity_poly.entity_id
_entity_poly.type
_entity_poly.pdbx_seq_one_letter_code
_entity_poly.pdbx_strand_id
1 'polypeptide(L)'
;SGSATVTVNGCAHALSAGGYGSGAGTSGSPWLVTSQAQLSHIFSHEGSSSSRIYFRQDRNIQFSLSSLWPPVPLNYANYNGDGYLLTGCNNSIFSSVNNSTLQKVGIPGGSVTVEYPYAGSLFVYSENTTIDQCFSACNVYSATGDTYGNILFGGLGGTLTNSTLSNCYYTGNISWGNTTGDSVFAGGLLSDTLQPGATVKNCYSRGGFTGPNPGKIWTGAIAPRYQPSSPPSLTNVYWGPSAPCALRVWSSYGVNNLNTVYVNANASYPGLDFTNVWRMQNGWPVLRAFDH
;
A
#
# COMPACT_ATOMS: atom_id res chain seq x y z
N SER A 1 -26.74 10.88 22.41
CA SER A 1 -25.72 11.25 21.40
C SER A 1 -25.00 12.50 21.88
N GLY A 2 -23.92 12.36 22.64
CA GLY A 2 -23.08 13.50 23.03
C GLY A 2 -21.93 13.60 22.04
N SER A 3 -21.83 14.71 21.30
CA SER A 3 -20.61 15.09 20.59
C SER A 3 -19.56 15.40 21.67
N ALA A 4 -18.75 14.40 22.02
CA ALA A 4 -17.66 14.59 22.98
C ALA A 4 -16.62 15.51 22.34
N THR A 5 -16.61 16.77 22.80
CA THR A 5 -15.55 17.71 22.53
C THR A 5 -14.46 17.53 23.57
N VAL A 6 -13.22 17.40 23.13
CA VAL A 6 -12.05 17.29 24.02
C VAL A 6 -11.13 18.47 23.82
N THR A 7 -10.54 18.97 24.90
CA THR A 7 -9.56 20.04 24.81
C THR A 7 -8.16 19.45 24.72
N VAL A 8 -7.46 19.70 23.62
CA VAL A 8 -6.07 19.30 23.41
C VAL A 8 -5.25 20.56 23.18
N ASN A 9 -4.21 20.77 23.99
CA ASN A 9 -3.36 21.97 23.94
C ASN A 9 -4.13 23.31 23.96
N GLY A 10 -5.27 23.35 24.68
CA GLY A 10 -6.11 24.55 24.79
C GLY A 10 -7.13 24.74 23.64
N CYS A 11 -7.15 23.88 22.63
CA CYS A 11 -8.11 23.92 21.54
C CYS A 11 -9.19 22.84 21.69
N ALA A 12 -10.44 23.17 21.38
CA ALA A 12 -11.56 22.24 21.40
C ALA A 12 -11.60 21.40 20.11
N HIS A 13 -11.59 20.08 20.23
CA HIS A 13 -11.65 19.12 19.12
C HIS A 13 -12.94 18.30 19.24
N ALA A 14 -13.78 18.35 18.21
CA ALA A 14 -14.96 17.48 18.12
C ALA A 14 -14.54 16.10 17.60
N LEU A 15 -14.53 15.09 18.46
CA LEU A 15 -14.11 13.72 18.08
C LEU A 15 -15.00 13.13 16.98
N SER A 16 -16.30 13.44 17.01
CA SER A 16 -17.27 13.00 15.99
C SER A 16 -17.05 13.63 14.62
N ALA A 17 -16.31 14.74 14.54
CA ALA A 17 -15.93 15.38 13.28
C ALA A 17 -14.51 14.98 12.83
N GLY A 18 -13.89 13.98 13.47
CA GLY A 18 -12.52 13.55 13.17
C GLY A 18 -11.44 14.29 13.95
N GLY A 19 -11.81 15.12 14.93
CA GLY A 19 -10.85 15.75 15.85
C GLY A 19 -10.03 14.71 16.62
N TYR A 20 -8.76 15.02 16.87
CA TYR A 20 -7.87 14.14 17.63
C TYR A 20 -8.08 14.33 19.13
N GLY A 21 -8.14 13.22 19.86
CA GLY A 21 -8.36 13.23 21.31
C GLY A 21 -7.11 13.45 22.15
N SER A 22 -5.94 13.41 21.51
CA SER A 22 -4.63 13.58 22.15
C SER A 22 -3.55 13.81 21.09
N GLY A 23 -2.38 14.25 21.56
CA GLY A 23 -1.22 14.56 20.71
C GLY A 23 -1.15 16.04 20.31
N ALA A 24 0.02 16.47 19.87
CA ALA A 24 0.30 17.81 19.35
C ALA A 24 0.69 17.82 17.87
N GLY A 25 0.63 16.68 17.18
CA GLY A 25 1.06 16.54 15.78
C GLY A 25 2.58 16.62 15.60
N THR A 26 3.36 16.51 16.69
CA THR A 26 4.83 16.56 16.66
C THR A 26 5.43 15.16 16.78
N SER A 27 6.72 14.99 16.48
CA SER A 27 7.39 13.68 16.56
C SER A 27 7.34 13.06 17.97
N GLY A 28 7.47 13.88 19.02
CA GLY A 28 7.38 13.45 20.41
C GLY A 28 5.95 13.33 20.95
N SER A 29 4.97 13.87 20.23
CA SER A 29 3.54 13.84 20.61
C SER A 29 2.67 13.78 19.35
N PRO A 30 2.65 12.63 18.64
CA PRO A 30 1.85 12.50 17.43
C PRO A 30 0.36 12.53 17.76
N TRP A 31 -0.45 13.01 16.82
CA TRP A 31 -1.90 12.88 16.95
C TRP A 31 -2.32 11.41 16.89
N LEU A 32 -3.13 10.98 17.87
CA LEU A 32 -3.59 9.60 17.92
C LEU A 32 -4.79 9.39 17.00
N VAL A 33 -4.67 8.41 16.11
CA VAL A 33 -5.70 8.01 15.16
C VAL A 33 -6.35 6.72 15.67
N THR A 34 -7.59 6.82 16.11
CA THR A 34 -8.34 5.73 16.75
C THR A 34 -9.61 5.33 16.00
N SER A 35 -9.99 6.10 14.98
CA SER A 35 -11.23 5.89 14.24
C SER A 35 -11.08 6.23 12.76
N GLN A 36 -12.01 5.72 11.95
CA GLN A 36 -12.12 6.04 10.53
C GLN A 36 -12.28 7.55 10.30
N ALA A 37 -13.06 8.24 11.14
CA ALA A 37 -13.26 9.69 11.02
C ALA A 37 -11.96 10.48 11.26
N GLN A 38 -11.14 10.06 12.23
CA GLN A 38 -9.83 10.68 12.48
C GLN A 38 -8.84 10.40 11.34
N LEU A 39 -8.87 9.18 10.78
CA LEU A 39 -8.07 8.85 9.59
C LEU A 39 -8.46 9.73 8.39
N SER A 40 -9.76 9.94 8.16
CA SER A 40 -10.20 10.89 7.12
C SER A 40 -9.76 12.31 7.41
N HIS A 41 -9.63 12.71 8.67
CA HIS A 41 -9.33 14.09 9.03
C HIS A 41 -7.84 14.46 8.86
N ILE A 42 -6.97 13.50 8.50
CA ILE A 42 -5.54 13.76 8.28
C ILE A 42 -5.30 14.84 7.23
N PHE A 43 -6.06 14.85 6.13
CA PHE A 43 -5.85 15.83 5.05
C PHE A 43 -6.05 17.29 5.50
N SER A 44 -6.76 17.53 6.61
CA SER A 44 -6.94 18.88 7.16
C SER A 44 -5.67 19.44 7.82
N HIS A 45 -4.60 18.63 7.90
CA HIS A 45 -3.33 19.01 8.50
C HIS A 45 -2.21 18.85 7.46
N GLU A 46 -1.83 19.97 6.86
CA GLU A 46 -0.70 20.01 5.93
C GLU A 46 0.57 20.42 6.66
N GLY A 47 1.59 19.58 6.57
CA GLY A 47 2.93 19.94 7.02
C GLY A 47 3.69 20.76 5.98
N SER A 48 4.96 21.01 6.28
CA SER A 48 5.92 21.57 5.34
C SER A 48 7.23 20.79 5.37
N SER A 49 8.15 21.13 4.47
CA SER A 49 9.51 20.56 4.48
C SER A 49 10.27 20.85 5.78
N SER A 50 9.97 21.96 6.47
CA SER A 50 10.60 22.35 7.74
C SER A 50 9.81 21.93 8.98
N SER A 51 8.53 21.59 8.84
CA SER A 51 7.66 21.20 9.96
C SER A 51 6.68 20.12 9.52
N ARG A 52 7.11 18.87 9.63
CA ARG A 52 6.26 17.71 9.36
C ARG A 52 5.24 17.50 10.46
N ILE A 53 4.09 16.94 10.08
CA ILE A 53 3.02 16.54 11.00
C ILE A 53 3.11 15.05 11.31
N TYR A 54 2.83 14.64 12.54
CA TYR A 54 2.98 13.26 12.99
C TYR A 54 1.67 12.67 13.50
N PHE A 55 1.34 11.48 13.00
CA PHE A 55 0.17 10.68 13.36
C PHE A 55 0.61 9.29 13.80
N ARG A 56 -0.07 8.75 14.81
CA ARG A 56 0.11 7.37 15.25
C ARG A 56 -1.24 6.71 15.46
N GLN A 57 -1.46 5.58 14.80
CA GLN A 57 -2.64 4.76 15.05
C GLN A 57 -2.52 4.09 16.42
N ASP A 58 -3.61 4.04 17.17
CA ASP A 58 -3.63 3.55 18.57
C ASP A 58 -4.60 2.37 18.78
N ARG A 59 -5.18 1.86 17.69
CA ARG A 59 -6.02 0.65 17.66
C ARG A 59 -6.33 0.22 16.24
N ASN A 60 -6.85 -0.99 16.09
CA ASN A 60 -7.48 -1.42 14.85
C ASN A 60 -8.63 -0.48 14.47
N ILE A 61 -8.70 -0.09 13.19
CA ILE A 61 -9.77 0.73 12.64
C ILE A 61 -10.59 -0.14 11.67
N GLN A 62 -11.84 -0.36 12.03
CA GLN A 62 -12.81 -1.03 11.17
C GLN A 62 -13.56 0.02 10.35
N PHE A 63 -13.49 -0.10 9.04
CA PHE A 63 -14.27 0.69 8.12
C PHE A 63 -15.69 0.12 8.05
N SER A 64 -16.67 1.00 8.16
CA SER A 64 -18.09 0.68 8.04
C SER A 64 -18.70 1.60 6.98
N LEU A 65 -18.70 1.14 5.73
CA LEU A 65 -18.91 1.99 4.57
C LEU A 65 -20.17 1.61 3.80
N SER A 66 -21.03 2.60 3.56
CA SER A 66 -22.16 2.51 2.63
C SER A 66 -21.80 2.96 1.21
N SER A 67 -20.63 3.58 1.03
CA SER A 67 -20.09 4.11 -0.22
C SER A 67 -18.58 3.88 -0.30
N LEU A 68 -17.95 4.13 -1.45
CA LEU A 68 -16.48 4.07 -1.54
C LEU A 68 -15.84 5.02 -0.53
N TRP A 69 -14.79 4.54 0.13
CA TRP A 69 -13.94 5.37 0.97
C TRP A 69 -13.27 6.45 0.10
N PRO A 70 -13.29 7.74 0.49
CA PRO A 70 -12.53 8.78 -0.17
C PRO A 70 -11.05 8.69 0.25
N PRO A 71 -10.11 8.32 -0.65
CA PRO A 71 -8.71 8.14 -0.28
C PRO A 71 -8.07 9.45 0.17
N VAL A 72 -7.32 9.39 1.27
CA VAL A 72 -6.82 10.58 1.98
C VAL A 72 -5.43 10.97 1.50
N PRO A 73 -5.14 12.23 1.16
CA PRO A 73 -3.77 12.64 0.85
C PRO A 73 -2.93 12.74 2.14
N LEU A 74 -1.68 12.26 2.09
CA LEU A 74 -0.66 12.42 3.12
C LEU A 74 0.46 13.30 2.58
N ASN A 75 0.51 14.57 3.00
CA ASN A 75 1.48 15.56 2.52
C ASN A 75 2.33 16.09 3.67
N TYR A 76 3.66 15.99 3.55
CA TYR A 76 4.61 16.42 4.58
C TYR A 76 4.31 15.85 5.98
N ALA A 77 3.93 14.59 6.05
CA ALA A 77 3.49 13.95 7.28
C ALA A 77 4.18 12.60 7.54
N ASN A 78 4.14 12.17 8.79
CA ASN A 78 4.55 10.84 9.22
C ASN A 78 3.30 10.13 9.77
N TYR A 79 2.86 9.08 9.09
CA TYR A 79 1.80 8.20 9.59
C TYR A 79 2.42 6.87 10.01
N ASN A 80 2.37 6.59 11.31
CA ASN A 80 2.73 5.30 11.87
C ASN A 80 1.46 4.51 12.25
N GLY A 81 1.19 3.41 11.55
CA GLY A 81 0.09 2.50 11.90
C GLY A 81 0.33 1.73 13.20
N ASP A 82 1.54 1.79 13.74
CA ASP A 82 1.95 1.20 15.03
C ASP A 82 1.66 -0.31 15.16
N GLY A 83 1.51 -1.01 14.04
CA GLY A 83 1.16 -2.42 14.03
C GLY A 83 -0.33 -2.70 14.07
N TYR A 84 -1.19 -1.69 14.12
CA TYR A 84 -2.63 -1.88 14.09
C TYR A 84 -3.17 -2.06 12.67
N LEU A 85 -4.34 -2.71 12.58
CA LEU A 85 -4.98 -3.12 11.33
C LEU A 85 -6.04 -2.13 10.87
N LEU A 86 -6.10 -1.90 9.56
CA LEU A 86 -7.21 -1.25 8.86
C LEU A 86 -8.05 -2.34 8.18
N THR A 87 -9.33 -2.44 8.52
CA THR A 87 -10.20 -3.57 8.11
C THR A 87 -11.45 -3.06 7.40
N GLY A 88 -12.02 -3.84 6.47
CA GLY A 88 -13.24 -3.46 5.75
C GLY A 88 -13.05 -2.38 4.69
N CYS A 89 -11.83 -2.15 4.22
CA CYS A 89 -11.52 -1.15 3.20
C CYS A 89 -12.13 -1.55 1.85
N ASN A 90 -12.81 -0.60 1.18
CA ASN A 90 -13.40 -0.79 -0.15
C ASN A 90 -12.74 0.07 -1.26
N ASN A 91 -11.71 0.84 -0.90
CA ASN A 91 -10.94 1.70 -1.79
C ASN A 91 -9.50 1.83 -1.25
N SER A 92 -8.63 2.48 -2.01
CA SER A 92 -7.27 2.89 -1.58
C SER A 92 -7.36 3.71 -0.30
N ILE A 93 -6.51 3.44 0.71
CA ILE A 93 -6.53 4.23 1.95
C ILE A 93 -6.08 5.67 1.72
N PHE A 94 -4.94 5.83 1.04
CA PHE A 94 -4.34 7.11 0.73
C PHE A 94 -4.42 7.41 -0.77
N SER A 95 -4.84 8.63 -1.15
CA SER A 95 -4.78 9.07 -2.55
C SER A 95 -3.34 9.39 -2.95
N SER A 96 -2.61 10.08 -2.08
CA SER A 96 -1.21 10.40 -2.30
C SER A 96 -0.39 10.27 -1.03
N VAL A 97 0.89 9.98 -1.17
CA VAL A 97 1.88 10.02 -0.09
C VAL A 97 3.08 10.81 -0.57
N ASN A 98 3.10 12.11 -0.25
CA ASN A 98 4.07 13.06 -0.78
C ASN A 98 4.92 13.67 0.33
N ASN A 99 6.25 13.68 0.14
CA ASN A 99 7.21 14.21 1.11
C ASN A 99 7.00 13.64 2.53
N SER A 100 6.55 12.39 2.60
CA SER A 100 5.97 11.80 3.81
C SER A 100 6.64 10.49 4.19
N THR A 101 6.30 9.99 5.37
CA THR A 101 6.65 8.64 5.81
C THR A 101 5.37 7.90 6.16
N LEU A 102 5.17 6.73 5.58
CA LEU A 102 4.04 5.85 5.87
C LEU A 102 4.60 4.52 6.35
N GLN A 103 4.32 4.14 7.60
CA GLN A 103 4.93 2.95 8.17
C GLN A 103 3.99 2.11 9.02
N LYS A 104 4.23 0.81 9.07
CA LYS A 104 3.53 -0.15 9.96
C LYS A 104 2.00 -0.16 9.78
N VAL A 105 1.53 0.00 8.54
CA VAL A 105 0.10 -0.07 8.20
C VAL A 105 -0.24 -1.43 7.60
N GLY A 106 -1.23 -2.11 8.19
CA GLY A 106 -1.64 -3.45 7.76
C GLY A 106 -3.10 -3.50 7.34
N ILE A 107 -3.38 -4.05 6.17
CA ILE A 107 -4.73 -4.28 5.65
C ILE A 107 -4.93 -5.80 5.47
N PRO A 108 -5.60 -6.51 6.41
CA PRO A 108 -5.64 -7.98 6.41
C PRO A 108 -6.63 -8.56 5.40
N GLY A 109 -7.40 -7.72 4.71
CA GLY A 109 -8.37 -8.14 3.71
C GLY A 109 -9.35 -7.03 3.38
N GLY A 110 -10.17 -7.27 2.37
CA GLY A 110 -11.07 -6.28 1.77
C GLY A 110 -11.00 -6.37 0.26
N SER A 111 -11.64 -5.42 -0.41
CA SER A 111 -11.65 -5.36 -1.88
C SER A 111 -11.59 -3.91 -2.33
N VAL A 112 -10.59 -3.55 -3.13
CA VAL A 112 -10.46 -2.20 -3.71
C VAL A 112 -10.94 -2.23 -5.14
N THR A 113 -11.96 -1.43 -5.43
CA THR A 113 -12.46 -1.23 -6.79
C THR A 113 -11.67 -0.14 -7.50
N VAL A 114 -11.28 -0.41 -8.74
CA VAL A 114 -10.58 0.55 -9.61
C VAL A 114 -11.61 1.25 -10.50
N GLU A 115 -11.79 2.56 -10.30
CA GLU A 115 -12.61 3.41 -11.19
C GLU A 115 -11.75 4.30 -12.13
N TYR A 116 -10.47 4.48 -11.80
CA TYR A 116 -9.52 5.35 -12.50
C TYR A 116 -8.21 4.60 -12.75
N PRO A 117 -7.36 5.02 -13.70
CA PRO A 117 -6.32 4.15 -14.27
C PRO A 117 -5.29 3.63 -13.27
N TYR A 118 -5.14 4.19 -12.06
CA TYR A 118 -4.20 3.71 -11.06
C TYR A 118 -4.93 3.23 -9.81
N ALA A 119 -4.59 2.04 -9.32
CA ALA A 119 -5.08 1.54 -8.05
C ALA A 119 -3.98 0.87 -7.23
N GLY A 120 -4.06 1.10 -5.92
CA GLY A 120 -3.26 0.42 -4.91
C GLY A 120 -4.05 0.37 -3.62
N SER A 121 -4.08 -0.78 -2.94
CA SER A 121 -4.93 -0.89 -1.73
C SER A 121 -4.54 0.05 -0.60
N LEU A 122 -3.25 0.41 -0.49
CA LEU A 122 -2.74 1.33 0.52
C LEU A 122 -2.62 2.76 -0.03
N PHE A 123 -2.06 2.95 -1.23
CA PHE A 123 -1.88 4.27 -1.82
C PHE A 123 -2.04 4.27 -3.34
N VAL A 124 -2.45 5.40 -3.93
CA VAL A 124 -2.48 5.56 -5.39
C VAL A 124 -1.17 6.15 -5.93
N TYR A 125 -0.69 7.25 -5.36
CA TYR A 125 0.53 7.92 -5.80
C TYR A 125 1.49 8.16 -4.65
N SER A 126 2.80 8.11 -4.90
CA SER A 126 3.79 8.49 -3.90
C SER A 126 5.02 9.18 -4.52
N GLU A 127 5.47 10.24 -3.85
CA GLU A 127 6.60 11.06 -4.29
C GLU A 127 7.44 11.55 -3.09
N ASN A 128 8.77 11.46 -3.19
CA ASN A 128 9.69 11.89 -2.14
C ASN A 128 9.37 11.25 -0.76
N THR A 129 9.00 9.98 -0.76
CA THR A 129 8.38 9.32 0.39
C THR A 129 9.15 8.08 0.83
N THR A 130 9.02 7.73 2.11
CA THR A 130 9.40 6.41 2.64
C THR A 130 8.15 5.62 3.04
N ILE A 131 7.96 4.43 2.48
CA ILE A 131 6.90 3.49 2.83
C ILE A 131 7.56 2.24 3.42
N ASP A 132 7.34 1.95 4.70
CA ASP A 132 8.08 0.88 5.41
C ASP A 132 7.18 -0.03 6.26
N GLN A 133 7.43 -1.34 6.22
CA GLN A 133 6.71 -2.31 7.06
C GLN A 133 5.18 -2.24 6.90
N CYS A 134 4.71 -2.08 5.67
CA CYS A 134 3.29 -2.07 5.34
C CYS A 134 2.88 -3.35 4.62
N PHE A 135 1.62 -3.76 4.79
CA PHE A 135 1.09 -4.88 4.03
C PHE A 135 -0.37 -4.73 3.64
N SER A 136 -0.75 -5.46 2.59
CA SER A 136 -2.15 -5.61 2.22
C SER A 136 -2.49 -7.01 1.70
N ALA A 137 -3.65 -7.50 2.07
CA ALA A 137 -4.28 -8.69 1.53
C ALA A 137 -5.61 -8.38 0.83
N CYS A 138 -5.90 -7.11 0.53
CA CYS A 138 -7.09 -6.73 -0.23
C CYS A 138 -7.03 -7.28 -1.65
N ASN A 139 -8.15 -7.81 -2.13
CA ASN A 139 -8.30 -8.03 -3.57
C ASN A 139 -8.39 -6.66 -4.26
N VAL A 140 -7.74 -6.50 -5.41
CA VAL A 140 -7.83 -5.28 -6.22
C VAL A 140 -8.52 -5.67 -7.51
N TYR A 141 -9.64 -5.02 -7.85
CA TYR A 141 -10.38 -5.38 -9.04
C TYR A 141 -10.97 -4.17 -9.77
N SER A 142 -11.02 -4.23 -11.10
CA SER A 142 -11.82 -3.31 -11.90
C SER A 142 -13.14 -3.98 -12.25
N ALA A 143 -14.26 -3.32 -11.97
CA ALA A 143 -15.56 -3.76 -12.48
C ALA A 143 -15.61 -3.61 -14.00
N THR A 144 -16.36 -4.49 -14.67
CA THR A 144 -16.66 -4.40 -16.11
C THR A 144 -17.49 -3.17 -16.40
N GLY A 145 -17.05 -2.32 -17.33
CA GLY A 145 -17.82 -1.17 -17.82
C GLY A 145 -16.92 0.03 -18.09
N ASP A 146 -16.67 0.28 -19.37
CA ASP A 146 -16.20 1.55 -19.94
C ASP A 146 -14.99 2.22 -19.25
N THR A 147 -13.98 1.45 -18.85
CA THR A 147 -12.65 2.04 -18.62
C THR A 147 -12.03 2.37 -19.98
N TYR A 148 -12.09 3.64 -20.36
CA TYR A 148 -11.32 4.16 -21.49
C TYR A 148 -9.86 4.34 -21.06
N GLY A 149 -8.95 3.57 -21.66
CA GLY A 149 -7.51 3.71 -21.49
C GLY A 149 -6.85 2.56 -20.72
N ASN A 150 -5.53 2.69 -20.54
CA ASN A 150 -4.72 1.71 -19.83
C ASN A 150 -5.23 1.51 -18.39
N ILE A 151 -5.36 0.27 -17.95
CA ILE A 151 -5.69 -0.04 -16.56
C ILE A 151 -4.42 -0.45 -15.83
N LEU A 152 -4.10 0.23 -14.73
CA LEU A 152 -2.92 0.01 -13.92
C LEU A 152 -3.31 -0.45 -12.51
N PHE A 153 -2.98 -1.70 -12.19
CA PHE A 153 -3.24 -2.35 -10.91
C PHE A 153 -1.96 -2.59 -10.14
N GLY A 154 -1.88 -2.07 -8.92
CA GLY A 154 -0.86 -2.45 -7.96
C GLY A 154 -1.51 -3.05 -6.73
N GLY A 155 -0.94 -4.15 -6.23
CA GLY A 155 -1.50 -4.78 -5.04
C GLY A 155 -1.49 -3.85 -3.83
N LEU A 156 -0.38 -3.16 -3.59
CA LEU A 156 -0.18 -2.27 -2.45
C LEU A 156 -0.32 -0.79 -2.83
N GLY A 157 0.28 -0.39 -3.94
CA GLY A 157 0.43 1.00 -4.35
C GLY A 157 0.23 1.22 -5.83
N GLY A 158 -0.06 2.43 -6.28
CA GLY A 158 -0.03 2.75 -7.71
C GLY A 158 1.39 3.03 -8.20
N THR A 159 1.83 4.29 -8.08
CA THR A 159 3.14 4.76 -8.60
C THR A 159 4.09 5.19 -7.48
N LEU A 160 5.39 4.94 -7.70
CA LEU A 160 6.49 5.28 -6.79
C LEU A 160 7.51 6.17 -7.50
N THR A 161 7.65 7.43 -7.09
CA THR A 161 8.57 8.43 -7.67
C THR A 161 9.55 8.95 -6.61
N ASN A 162 10.86 8.90 -6.86
CA ASN A 162 11.90 9.33 -5.90
C ASN A 162 11.62 8.88 -4.45
N SER A 163 11.18 7.63 -4.29
CA SER A 163 10.60 7.12 -3.06
C SER A 163 11.15 5.73 -2.75
N THR A 164 11.14 5.37 -1.48
CA THR A 164 11.56 4.05 -1.01
C THR A 164 10.35 3.25 -0.54
N LEU A 165 10.17 2.06 -1.08
CA LEU A 165 9.26 1.03 -0.58
C LEU A 165 10.10 -0.08 0.06
N SER A 166 10.02 -0.24 1.38
CA SER A 166 10.82 -1.22 2.10
C SER A 166 10.03 -2.10 3.04
N ASN A 167 10.47 -3.35 3.18
CA ASN A 167 9.88 -4.30 4.12
C ASN A 167 8.35 -4.45 3.94
N CYS A 168 7.85 -4.41 2.70
CA CYS A 168 6.42 -4.40 2.42
C CYS A 168 5.97 -5.67 1.70
N TYR A 169 4.71 -6.05 1.88
CA TYR A 169 4.18 -7.19 1.14
C TYR A 169 2.72 -7.10 0.72
N TYR A 170 2.38 -7.84 -0.33
CA TYR A 170 1.02 -7.97 -0.82
C TYR A 170 0.62 -9.45 -1.01
N THR A 171 -0.61 -9.79 -0.62
CA THR A 171 -1.11 -11.17 -0.72
C THR A 171 -2.51 -11.31 -1.30
N GLY A 172 -3.20 -10.22 -1.62
CA GLY A 172 -4.53 -10.28 -2.23
C GLY A 172 -4.47 -10.70 -3.70
N ASN A 173 -5.60 -10.86 -4.36
CA ASN A 173 -5.64 -11.12 -5.80
C ASN A 173 -5.94 -9.85 -6.60
N ILE A 174 -5.33 -9.76 -7.78
CA ILE A 174 -5.61 -8.70 -8.74
C ILE A 174 -6.47 -9.29 -9.86
N SER A 175 -7.63 -8.69 -10.12
CA SER A 175 -8.51 -9.12 -11.19
C SER A 175 -9.11 -7.99 -12.01
N TRP A 176 -9.53 -8.31 -13.24
CA TRP A 176 -10.12 -7.32 -14.13
C TRP A 176 -11.24 -7.93 -14.96
N GLY A 177 -12.20 -7.07 -15.33
CA GLY A 177 -13.26 -7.36 -16.28
C GLY A 177 -12.79 -7.29 -17.74
N ASN A 178 -13.72 -7.44 -18.68
CA ASN A 178 -13.45 -7.21 -20.10
C ASN A 178 -13.09 -5.74 -20.34
N THR A 179 -11.94 -5.49 -20.96
CA THR A 179 -11.48 -4.14 -21.31
C THR A 179 -11.47 -4.03 -22.83
N THR A 180 -12.29 -3.16 -23.40
CA THR A 180 -12.39 -2.98 -24.86
C THR A 180 -11.27 -2.07 -25.35
N GLY A 181 -10.27 -2.61 -26.04
CA GLY A 181 -9.27 -1.84 -26.79
C GLY A 181 -7.98 -1.49 -26.05
N ASP A 182 -7.84 -1.85 -24.78
CA ASP A 182 -6.81 -1.31 -23.90
C ASP A 182 -5.80 -2.32 -23.35
N SER A 183 -4.77 -1.75 -22.72
CA SER A 183 -3.65 -2.44 -22.08
C SER A 183 -3.87 -2.62 -20.59
N VAL A 184 -3.62 -3.82 -20.06
CA VAL A 184 -3.61 -4.06 -18.61
C VAL A 184 -2.16 -4.10 -18.11
N PHE A 185 -1.87 -3.29 -17.09
CA PHE A 185 -0.62 -3.26 -16.36
C PHE A 185 -0.90 -3.69 -14.92
N ALA A 186 -0.43 -4.86 -14.51
CA ALA A 186 -0.71 -5.37 -13.17
C ALA A 186 0.57 -5.79 -12.46
N GLY A 187 0.96 -5.04 -11.43
CA GLY A 187 2.08 -5.40 -10.56
C GLY A 187 1.62 -5.90 -9.21
N GLY A 188 2.31 -6.92 -8.70
CA GLY A 188 1.99 -7.51 -7.41
C GLY A 188 2.18 -6.54 -6.24
N LEU A 189 2.96 -5.46 -6.40
CA LEU A 189 3.05 -4.37 -5.42
C LEU A 189 2.62 -3.02 -5.99
N LEU A 190 3.05 -2.67 -7.21
CA LEU A 190 2.94 -1.35 -7.82
C LEU A 190 2.27 -1.42 -9.19
N SER A 191 1.45 -0.43 -9.54
CA SER A 191 0.62 -0.45 -10.74
C SER A 191 1.34 -0.10 -12.04
N ASP A 192 2.37 0.73 -11.97
CA ASP A 192 3.03 1.28 -13.15
C ASP A 192 4.55 1.19 -13.06
N THR A 193 5.18 1.71 -14.11
CA THR A 193 6.58 2.00 -14.26
C THR A 193 7.17 2.60 -13.00
N LEU A 194 8.12 1.88 -12.41
CA LEU A 194 9.01 2.43 -11.40
C LEU A 194 9.76 3.62 -12.00
N GLN A 195 9.54 4.79 -11.43
CA GLN A 195 10.10 6.06 -11.90
C GLN A 195 11.56 6.23 -11.41
N PRO A 196 12.34 7.13 -12.03
CA PRO A 196 13.70 7.43 -11.60
C PRO A 196 13.77 7.74 -10.10
N GLY A 197 14.81 7.23 -9.44
CA GLY A 197 15.02 7.41 -8.00
C GLY A 197 14.15 6.52 -7.10
N ALA A 198 13.27 5.68 -7.68
CA ALA A 198 12.53 4.68 -6.90
C ALA A 198 13.45 3.56 -6.38
N THR A 199 13.28 3.20 -5.11
CA THR A 199 13.95 2.08 -4.46
C THR A 199 12.92 1.11 -3.89
N VAL A 200 13.01 -0.17 -4.24
CA VAL A 200 12.21 -1.24 -3.63
C VAL A 200 13.13 -2.26 -2.99
N LYS A 201 13.00 -2.46 -1.68
CA LYS A 201 13.87 -3.39 -0.96
C LYS A 201 13.16 -4.26 0.07
N ASN A 202 13.58 -5.52 0.18
CA ASN A 202 13.05 -6.45 1.19
C ASN A 202 11.52 -6.62 1.05
N CYS A 203 10.99 -6.69 -0.17
CA CYS A 203 9.55 -6.72 -0.41
C CYS A 203 9.14 -8.00 -1.10
N TYR A 204 7.88 -8.41 -0.94
CA TYR A 204 7.36 -9.53 -1.74
C TYR A 204 5.90 -9.40 -2.11
N SER A 205 5.51 -10.05 -3.20
CA SER A 205 4.11 -10.26 -3.53
C SER A 205 3.81 -11.75 -3.69
N ARG A 206 2.58 -12.18 -3.43
CA ARG A 206 2.10 -13.54 -3.76
C ARG A 206 0.70 -13.54 -4.38
N GLY A 207 0.21 -12.37 -4.79
CA GLY A 207 -1.12 -12.24 -5.36
C GLY A 207 -1.24 -12.95 -6.71
N GLY A 208 -2.40 -13.57 -6.94
CA GLY A 208 -2.77 -14.07 -8.27
C GLY A 208 -3.25 -12.94 -9.18
N PHE A 209 -3.06 -13.11 -10.48
CA PHE A 209 -3.61 -12.22 -11.51
C PHE A 209 -4.69 -12.98 -12.30
N THR A 210 -5.88 -12.40 -12.46
CA THR A 210 -6.99 -13.09 -13.16
C THR A 210 -7.89 -12.13 -13.91
N GLY A 211 -8.07 -12.34 -15.21
CA GLY A 211 -9.05 -11.61 -16.01
C GLY A 211 -9.05 -12.09 -17.45
N PRO A 212 -10.01 -11.64 -18.27
CA PRO A 212 -10.02 -11.94 -19.70
C PRO A 212 -8.79 -11.33 -20.37
N ASN A 213 -8.40 -11.86 -21.53
CA ASN A 213 -7.30 -11.30 -22.32
C ASN A 213 -7.80 -10.12 -23.19
N PRO A 214 -7.44 -8.86 -22.90
CA PRO A 214 -7.83 -7.71 -23.69
C PRO A 214 -6.93 -7.47 -24.93
N GLY A 215 -5.97 -8.37 -25.19
CA GLY A 215 -5.02 -8.28 -26.30
C GLY A 215 -3.61 -7.84 -25.87
N LYS A 216 -3.47 -7.00 -24.83
CA LYS A 216 -2.17 -6.61 -24.26
C LYS A 216 -2.20 -6.61 -22.73
N ILE A 217 -1.45 -7.52 -22.11
CA ILE A 217 -1.32 -7.59 -20.65
C ILE A 217 0.17 -7.63 -20.29
N TRP A 218 0.56 -6.72 -19.40
CA TRP A 218 1.84 -6.70 -18.71
C TRP A 218 1.61 -7.00 -17.25
N THR A 219 2.24 -8.06 -16.77
CA THR A 219 2.25 -8.39 -15.34
C THR A 219 3.67 -8.43 -14.81
N GLY A 220 3.82 -8.12 -13.53
CA GLY A 220 5.10 -8.24 -12.84
C GLY A 220 4.92 -8.50 -11.34
N ALA A 221 5.86 -9.21 -10.74
CA ALA A 221 5.84 -9.49 -9.30
C ALA A 221 5.79 -8.22 -8.44
N ILE A 222 6.53 -7.19 -8.88
CA ILE A 222 6.66 -5.91 -8.18
C ILE A 222 5.90 -4.85 -8.96
N ALA A 223 6.35 -4.56 -10.18
CA ALA A 223 5.76 -3.60 -11.10
C ALA A 223 5.73 -4.20 -12.52
N PRO A 224 4.79 -3.80 -13.39
CA PRO A 224 4.67 -4.34 -14.74
C PRO A 224 5.70 -3.77 -15.73
N ARG A 225 6.32 -2.63 -15.43
CA ARG A 225 7.32 -1.93 -16.27
C ARG A 225 8.35 -1.17 -15.43
N TYR A 226 9.44 -0.72 -16.06
CA TYR A 226 10.43 0.21 -15.50
C TYR A 226 10.94 1.15 -16.60
N GLN A 227 11.48 2.32 -16.22
CA GLN A 227 12.14 3.23 -17.17
C GLN A 227 13.56 2.72 -17.49
N PRO A 228 13.88 2.29 -18.72
CA PRO A 228 15.18 1.69 -19.02
C PRO A 228 16.36 2.67 -18.92
N SER A 229 16.11 3.97 -19.15
CA SER A 229 17.11 5.03 -19.08
C SER A 229 17.50 5.41 -17.64
N SER A 230 16.71 4.99 -16.64
CA SER A 230 17.00 5.22 -15.23
C SER A 230 16.36 4.10 -14.42
N PRO A 231 17.02 2.92 -14.35
CA PRO A 231 16.45 1.76 -13.71
C PRO A 231 16.27 2.02 -12.21
N PRO A 232 15.15 1.56 -11.62
CA PRO A 232 14.95 1.62 -10.17
C PRO A 232 15.93 0.70 -9.45
N SER A 233 16.19 0.99 -8.18
CA SER A 233 16.98 0.10 -7.31
C SER A 233 16.08 -0.99 -6.74
N LEU A 234 16.34 -2.25 -7.09
CA LEU A 234 15.63 -3.42 -6.56
C LEU A 234 16.60 -4.29 -5.75
N THR A 235 16.25 -4.65 -4.51
CA THR A 235 17.11 -5.47 -3.65
C THR A 235 16.27 -6.39 -2.76
N ASN A 236 16.58 -7.69 -2.71
CA ASN A 236 15.83 -8.66 -1.90
C ASN A 236 14.31 -8.58 -2.15
N VAL A 237 13.92 -8.61 -3.42
CA VAL A 237 12.53 -8.62 -3.85
C VAL A 237 12.11 -10.03 -4.26
N TYR A 238 10.98 -10.49 -3.76
CA TYR A 238 10.53 -11.87 -3.92
C TYR A 238 9.11 -11.95 -4.48
N TRP A 239 8.80 -13.11 -5.05
CA TRP A 239 7.48 -13.39 -5.58
C TRP A 239 7.09 -14.83 -5.27
N GLY A 240 5.91 -15.01 -4.68
CA GLY A 240 5.31 -16.32 -4.52
C GLY A 240 4.65 -16.81 -5.81
N PRO A 241 4.48 -18.13 -6.00
CA PRO A 241 3.85 -18.63 -7.21
C PRO A 241 2.40 -18.15 -7.26
N SER A 242 2.08 -17.31 -8.24
CA SER A 242 0.71 -17.06 -8.63
C SER A 242 0.10 -18.33 -9.20
N ALA A 243 -1.20 -18.53 -9.03
CA ALA A 243 -1.94 -19.39 -9.96
C ALA A 243 -1.60 -18.97 -11.42
N PRO A 244 -1.51 -19.92 -12.37
CA PRO A 244 -0.92 -19.65 -13.67
C PRO A 244 -1.86 -18.80 -14.51
N CYS A 245 -1.64 -17.49 -14.53
CA CYS A 245 -2.00 -16.72 -15.70
C CYS A 245 -0.84 -16.90 -16.70
N ALA A 246 -1.12 -17.58 -17.81
CA ALA A 246 -0.23 -17.67 -18.96
C ALA A 246 -0.11 -16.28 -19.62
N LEU A 247 0.62 -15.36 -18.98
CA LEU A 247 0.77 -13.97 -19.40
C LEU A 247 2.24 -13.67 -19.66
N ARG A 248 2.50 -12.86 -20.70
CA ARG A 248 3.85 -12.42 -21.05
C ARG A 248 4.40 -11.55 -19.91
N VAL A 249 5.20 -12.15 -19.04
CA VAL A 249 5.98 -11.43 -18.02
C VAL A 249 7.12 -10.72 -18.75
N TRP A 250 7.05 -9.39 -18.90
CA TRP A 250 8.08 -8.66 -19.65
C TRP A 250 9.31 -8.30 -18.80
N SER A 251 9.20 -8.37 -17.47
CA SER A 251 10.37 -8.14 -16.62
C SER A 251 10.26 -8.87 -15.29
N SER A 252 10.87 -10.04 -15.22
CA SER A 252 11.43 -10.64 -14.00
C SER A 252 12.75 -9.95 -13.57
N TYR A 253 13.02 -8.73 -14.04
CA TYR A 253 14.28 -8.02 -13.81
C TYR A 253 14.47 -7.73 -12.31
N GLY A 254 15.58 -8.24 -11.74
CA GLY A 254 15.91 -8.09 -10.32
C GLY A 254 15.02 -8.88 -9.36
N VAL A 255 14.01 -9.59 -9.87
CA VAL A 255 13.21 -10.53 -9.09
C VAL A 255 13.94 -11.84 -9.15
N ASN A 256 14.36 -12.35 -7.99
CA ASN A 256 14.76 -13.75 -7.91
C ASN A 256 13.52 -14.56 -8.32
N ASN A 257 13.51 -15.08 -9.57
CA ASN A 257 12.49 -16.02 -10.02
C ASN A 257 12.55 -17.19 -9.05
N LEU A 258 11.66 -17.20 -8.06
CA LEU A 258 11.45 -18.34 -7.18
C LEU A 258 10.69 -19.39 -7.99
N ASN A 259 11.40 -19.98 -8.96
CA ASN A 259 11.00 -21.23 -9.57
C ASN A 259 10.96 -22.27 -8.44
N THR A 260 9.74 -22.58 -8.02
CA THR A 260 9.29 -23.91 -7.55
C THR A 260 10.02 -24.59 -6.37
N VAL A 261 10.79 -23.89 -5.54
CA VAL A 261 11.29 -24.49 -4.28
C VAL A 261 10.94 -23.63 -3.07
N TYR A 262 9.77 -23.95 -2.51
CA TYR A 262 9.37 -23.59 -1.17
C TYR A 262 10.35 -24.21 -0.17
N VAL A 263 11.11 -23.38 0.52
CA VAL A 263 11.66 -23.76 1.81
C VAL A 263 11.00 -22.84 2.81
N ASN A 264 10.13 -23.40 3.66
CA ASN A 264 9.41 -22.73 4.74
C ASN A 264 10.38 -22.30 5.85
N ALA A 265 11.42 -21.52 5.49
CA ALA A 265 12.58 -21.24 6.32
C ALA A 265 13.17 -19.87 5.94
N ASN A 266 13.81 -19.23 6.92
CA ASN A 266 14.44 -17.92 6.77
C ASN A 266 15.47 -17.87 5.62
N ALA A 267 16.16 -18.99 5.37
CA ALA A 267 17.19 -19.11 4.34
C ALA A 267 16.67 -18.85 2.91
N SER A 268 15.36 -18.99 2.68
CA SER A 268 14.72 -18.73 1.38
C SER A 268 14.58 -17.25 1.06
N TYR A 269 14.80 -16.38 2.05
CA TYR A 269 14.65 -14.94 1.92
C TYR A 269 15.93 -14.21 2.37
N PRO A 270 17.07 -14.44 1.66
CA PRO A 270 18.35 -13.85 2.04
C PRO A 270 18.29 -12.32 1.97
N GLY A 271 18.64 -11.66 3.07
CA GLY A 271 18.62 -10.20 3.18
C GLY A 271 17.38 -9.62 3.88
N LEU A 272 16.37 -10.45 4.16
CA LEU A 272 15.35 -10.07 5.14
C LEU A 272 15.90 -10.17 6.57
N ASP A 273 15.63 -9.14 7.38
CA ASP A 273 15.95 -9.14 8.81
C ASP A 273 14.87 -9.91 9.60
N PHE A 274 15.13 -11.20 9.83
CA PHE A 274 14.27 -12.05 10.66
C PHE A 274 14.44 -11.85 12.18
N THR A 275 15.41 -11.02 12.59
CA THR A 275 15.62 -10.67 14.00
C THR A 275 14.62 -9.61 14.42
N ASN A 276 14.50 -8.52 13.64
CA ASN A 276 13.74 -7.35 14.07
C ASN A 276 12.49 -7.06 13.23
N VAL A 277 12.47 -7.42 11.95
CA VAL A 277 11.41 -6.97 11.02
C VAL A 277 10.46 -8.10 10.65
N TRP A 278 11.00 -9.26 10.31
CA TRP A 278 10.25 -10.37 9.75
C TRP A 278 10.20 -11.55 10.71
N ARG A 279 9.10 -12.31 10.66
CA ARG A 279 9.00 -13.66 11.20
C ARG A 279 8.32 -14.58 10.19
N MET A 280 8.48 -15.89 10.33
CA MET A 280 7.76 -16.83 9.48
C MET A 280 6.37 -17.14 10.04
N GLN A 281 5.36 -17.18 9.18
CA GLN A 281 4.02 -17.66 9.49
C GLN A 281 3.45 -18.40 8.29
N ASN A 282 2.97 -19.64 8.50
CA ASN A 282 2.38 -20.48 7.46
C ASN A 282 3.25 -20.56 6.18
N GLY A 283 4.57 -20.65 6.35
CA GLY A 283 5.53 -20.72 5.25
C GLY A 283 5.93 -19.40 4.60
N TRP A 284 5.44 -18.25 5.08
CA TRP A 284 5.74 -16.94 4.51
C TRP A 284 6.32 -15.95 5.54
N PRO A 285 7.22 -15.04 5.15
CA PRO A 285 7.61 -13.92 5.98
C PRO A 285 6.41 -13.01 6.23
N VAL A 286 6.18 -12.63 7.48
CA VAL A 286 5.20 -11.61 7.88
C VAL A 286 5.86 -10.64 8.85
N LEU A 287 5.27 -9.46 8.99
CA LEU A 287 5.88 -8.36 9.73
C LEU A 287 5.68 -8.51 11.24
N ARG A 288 6.77 -8.44 12.00
CA ARG A 288 6.79 -8.42 13.47
C ARG A 288 6.15 -7.17 14.04
N ALA A 289 6.08 -6.09 13.26
CA ALA A 289 5.41 -4.86 13.66
C ALA A 289 3.95 -5.09 14.10
N PHE A 290 3.33 -6.19 13.68
CA PHE A 290 1.93 -6.54 13.99
C PHE A 290 1.83 -7.59 15.11
N ASP A 291 2.92 -7.90 15.81
CA ASP A 291 2.96 -8.79 16.98
C ASP A 291 2.79 -7.97 18.25
N HIS A 292 1.55 -7.71 18.65
CA HIS A 292 1.22 -6.96 19.86
C HIS A 292 -0.04 -7.50 20.51
#